data_AF-A0A813B620-F1
#
_entry.id   AF-A0A813B620-F1
#
_cell.length_a   1.000
_cell.length_b   1.000
_cell.length_c   1.000
_cell.angle_alpha   90.00
_cell.angle_beta   90.00
_cell.angle_gamma   90.00
#
_symmetry.space_group_name_H-M   'P 1'
#
loop_
_entity.id
_entity.type
_entity.pdbx_description
1 polymer ?
#
loop_
_entity_poly.entity_id
_entity_poly.type
_entity_poly.pdbx_seq_one_letter_code
_entity_poly.pdbx_strand_id
1 'polypeptide(L)'
;MQEQDPTWCTFAAMAYLAATVLAATLGDTNYWYHMQPYYDIENINSYPDVSPARERGQQLMDAGRVYFEDGASLDVSKSMSFKNLERYCVAPIISGAAPLSSYDFWAVGVNCCGGARGDFRCGEYNNPKARAGLRLMRDDQRPFFRLAVQQAEAAYNIKASHPLFFHWMQDPVAETMSYKASGLSHALMAVSGHFVFNLLCVAGVSWAFSKISHKF
;
A
#
# COMPACT_ATOMS: atom_id res chain seq x y z
N MET A 1 -41.41 17.66 35.80
CA MET A 1 -40.48 16.76 35.08
C MET A 1 -41.28 16.21 33.92
N GLN A 2 -40.98 16.64 32.69
CA GLN A 2 -41.72 16.22 31.51
C GLN A 2 -41.52 14.72 31.31
N GLU A 3 -42.61 13.95 31.28
CA GLU A 3 -42.56 12.51 30.97
C GLU A 3 -42.08 12.37 29.52
N GLN A 4 -40.82 11.97 29.37
CA GLN A 4 -40.21 11.71 28.07
C GLN A 4 -40.72 10.35 27.57
N ASP A 5 -41.37 10.31 26.41
CA ASP A 5 -41.90 9.07 25.84
C ASP A 5 -40.78 8.02 25.70
N PRO A 6 -40.94 6.81 26.26
CA PRO A 6 -39.89 5.77 26.25
C PRO A 6 -39.50 5.30 24.84
N THR A 7 -40.34 5.61 23.84
CA THR A 7 -40.12 5.31 22.42
C THR A 7 -38.97 6.11 21.81
N TRP A 8 -38.73 7.35 22.26
CA TRP A 8 -37.61 8.17 21.77
C TRP A 8 -36.28 7.68 22.32
N CYS A 9 -36.23 7.32 23.60
CA CYS A 9 -35.04 6.78 24.25
C CYS A 9 -34.63 5.43 23.65
N THR A 10 -35.59 4.55 23.35
CA THR A 10 -35.32 3.26 22.70
C THR A 10 -34.83 3.41 21.27
N PHE A 11 -35.41 4.33 20.48
CA PHE A 11 -34.91 4.65 19.14
C PHE A 11 -33.48 5.20 19.17
N ALA A 12 -33.20 6.17 20.04
CA ALA A 12 -31.87 6.74 20.19
C ALA A 12 -30.85 5.66 20.59
N ALA A 13 -31.18 4.79 21.54
CA ALA A 13 -30.30 3.70 21.95
C ALA A 13 -29.97 2.73 20.79
N MET A 14 -30.97 2.35 19.98
CA MET A 14 -30.74 1.50 18.81
C MET A 14 -29.92 2.21 17.73
N ALA A 15 -30.17 3.49 17.47
CA ALA A 15 -29.43 4.27 16.49
C ALA A 15 -27.95 4.43 16.89
N TYR A 16 -27.66 4.68 18.18
CA TYR A 16 -26.30 4.72 18.69
C TYR A 16 -25.60 3.37 18.59
N LEU A 17 -26.28 2.26 18.93
CA LEU A 17 -25.70 0.92 18.80
C LEU A 17 -25.39 0.58 17.34
N ALA A 18 -26.29 0.92 16.40
CA ALA A 18 -26.02 0.74 14.98
C ALA A 18 -24.85 1.61 14.51
N ALA A 19 -24.75 2.86 14.98
CA ALA A 19 -23.66 3.76 14.64
C ALA A 19 -22.30 3.25 15.12
N THR A 20 -22.20 2.71 16.33
CA THR A 20 -20.93 2.17 16.85
C THR A 20 -20.48 0.93 16.08
N VAL A 21 -21.40 0.03 15.73
CA VAL A 21 -21.08 -1.17 14.93
C VAL A 21 -20.63 -0.78 13.51
N LEU A 22 -21.32 0.15 12.86
CA LEU A 22 -20.94 0.65 11.54
C LEU A 22 -19.60 1.38 11.58
N ALA A 23 -19.35 2.21 12.60
CA ALA A 23 -18.08 2.89 12.77
C ALA A 23 -16.92 1.91 12.98
N ALA A 24 -17.11 0.86 13.79
CA ALA A 24 -16.09 -0.15 14.02
C ALA A 24 -15.74 -0.93 12.73
N THR A 25 -16.76 -1.39 12.00
CA THR A 25 -16.56 -2.21 10.78
C THR A 25 -15.98 -1.38 9.62
N LEU A 26 -16.54 -0.19 9.36
CA LEU A 26 -16.02 0.70 8.31
C LEU A 26 -14.64 1.27 8.68
N GLY A 27 -14.41 1.56 9.97
CA GLY A 27 -13.11 2.00 10.46
C GLY A 27 -12.03 0.93 10.30
N ASP A 28 -12.34 -0.31 10.67
CA ASP A 28 -11.43 -1.46 10.51
C ASP A 28 -11.10 -1.71 9.04
N THR A 29 -12.09 -1.76 8.16
CA THR A 29 -11.84 -1.92 6.72
C THR A 29 -10.99 -0.79 6.14
N ASN A 30 -11.28 0.48 6.47
CA ASN A 30 -10.46 1.62 6.03
C ASN A 30 -9.02 1.51 6.56
N TYR A 31 -8.85 1.01 7.78
CA TYR A 31 -7.53 0.81 8.38
C TYR A 31 -6.72 -0.21 7.57
N TRP A 32 -7.26 -1.42 7.36
CA TRP A 32 -6.55 -2.49 6.66
C TRP A 32 -6.26 -2.15 5.19
N TYR A 33 -7.20 -1.52 4.48
CA TYR A 33 -7.04 -1.26 3.03
C TYR A 33 -6.23 -0.01 2.69
N HIS A 34 -6.28 1.04 3.52
CA HIS A 34 -5.67 2.34 3.17
C HIS A 34 -4.65 2.84 4.18
N MET A 35 -4.97 2.79 5.47
CA MET A 35 -4.12 3.43 6.48
C MET A 35 -2.94 2.56 6.92
N GLN A 36 -3.08 1.23 6.95
CA GLN A 36 -2.00 0.35 7.36
C GLN A 36 -0.76 0.48 6.46
N PRO A 37 -0.86 0.42 5.11
CA PRO A 37 0.32 0.62 4.26
C PRO A 37 1.01 1.97 4.51
N TYR A 38 0.23 3.03 4.76
CA TYR A 38 0.77 4.35 5.10
C TYR A 38 1.57 4.31 6.40
N TYR A 39 1.02 3.75 7.48
CA TYR A 39 1.69 3.68 8.78
C TYR A 39 2.90 2.76 8.76
N ASP A 40 2.80 1.63 8.05
CA ASP A 40 3.89 0.67 7.89
C ASP A 40 5.10 1.30 7.21
N ILE A 41 4.88 2.13 6.18
CA ILE A 41 5.96 2.86 5.50
C ILE A 41 6.50 4.00 6.36
N GLU A 42 5.64 4.73 7.09
CA GLU A 42 6.03 5.87 7.90
C GLU A 42 6.83 5.48 9.16
N ASN A 43 6.59 4.28 9.70
CA ASN A 43 7.31 3.75 10.86
C ASN A 43 8.73 3.24 10.54
N ILE A 44 9.14 3.27 9.28
CA ILE A 44 10.41 2.72 8.79
C ILE A 44 11.30 3.85 8.26
N ASN A 45 12.62 3.71 8.38
CA ASN A 45 13.57 4.77 8.05
C ASN A 45 13.65 5.05 6.53
N SER A 46 13.94 6.31 6.19
CA SER A 46 14.27 6.73 4.83
C SER A 46 15.76 6.97 4.68
N TYR A 47 16.34 6.45 3.60
CA TYR A 47 17.77 6.56 3.32
C TYR A 47 18.01 7.33 2.02
N PRO A 48 18.65 8.51 2.08
CA PRO A 48 19.08 9.24 0.89
C PRO A 48 20.43 8.72 0.36
N ASP A 49 20.64 8.87 -0.95
CA ASP A 49 21.93 8.65 -1.63
C ASP A 49 22.54 7.25 -1.44
N VAL A 50 21.69 6.22 -1.49
CA VAL A 50 22.10 4.82 -1.36
C VAL A 50 22.77 4.35 -2.64
N SER A 51 24.00 3.84 -2.53
CA SER A 51 24.72 3.21 -3.64
C SER A 51 24.53 1.69 -3.62
N PRO A 52 23.86 1.09 -4.63
CA PRO A 52 23.76 -0.36 -4.75
C PRO A 52 25.10 -1.09 -4.81
N ALA A 53 26.15 -0.42 -5.29
CA ALA A 53 27.49 -1.01 -5.44
C ALA A 53 28.29 -1.06 -4.12
N ARG A 54 28.05 -0.10 -3.22
CA ARG A 54 28.79 0.04 -1.96
C ARG A 54 28.05 -0.58 -0.77
N GLU A 55 26.74 -0.39 -0.72
CA GLU A 55 25.90 -0.79 0.42
C GLU A 55 25.32 -2.18 0.20
N ARG A 56 25.03 -2.87 1.30
CA ARG A 56 24.45 -4.22 1.27
C ARG A 56 23.04 -4.21 1.83
N GLY A 57 22.20 -5.14 1.39
CA GLY A 57 20.82 -5.25 1.86
C GLY A 57 20.72 -5.51 3.37
N GLN A 58 21.75 -6.12 3.97
CA GLN A 58 21.84 -6.33 5.42
C GLN A 58 21.93 -5.02 6.23
N GLN A 59 22.50 -3.96 5.66
CA GLN A 59 22.66 -2.67 6.34
C GLN A 59 21.38 -1.83 6.30
N LEU A 60 20.48 -2.14 5.37
CA LEU A 60 19.26 -1.37 5.08
C LEU A 60 17.99 -2.22 5.30
N MET A 61 18.03 -3.16 6.26
CA MET A 61 16.89 -4.03 6.57
C MET A 61 15.70 -3.28 7.16
N ASP A 62 15.89 -2.06 7.65
CA ASP A 62 14.90 -1.12 8.16
C ASP A 62 14.70 0.07 7.22
N ALA A 63 15.07 -0.06 5.94
CA ALA A 63 14.79 0.97 4.93
C ALA A 63 13.40 0.79 4.34
N GLY A 64 12.56 1.82 4.41
CA GLY A 64 11.20 1.86 3.88
C GLY A 64 11.15 2.64 2.57
N ARG A 65 11.83 3.78 2.53
CA ARG A 65 12.03 4.60 1.33
C ARG A 65 13.53 4.74 1.09
N VAL A 66 13.97 4.41 -0.11
CA VAL A 66 15.38 4.52 -0.50
C VAL A 66 15.48 5.44 -1.70
N TYR A 67 16.33 6.44 -1.62
CA TYR A 67 16.72 7.25 -2.77
C TYR A 67 18.11 6.79 -3.20
N PHE A 68 18.20 6.24 -4.39
CA PHE A 68 19.46 5.76 -4.93
C PHE A 68 20.33 6.94 -5.42
N GLU A 69 21.64 6.72 -5.46
CA GLU A 69 22.60 7.69 -5.97
C GLU A 69 22.37 8.05 -7.45
N ASP A 70 22.99 9.15 -7.92
CA ASP A 70 22.92 9.55 -9.31
C ASP A 70 23.61 8.53 -10.24
N GLY A 71 22.88 8.07 -11.25
CA GLY A 71 23.34 7.00 -12.16
C GLY A 71 22.84 5.60 -11.78
N ALA A 72 22.09 5.47 -10.70
CA ALA A 72 21.36 4.24 -10.40
C ALA A 72 20.28 3.98 -11.46
N SER A 73 20.23 2.76 -11.98
CA SER A 73 19.27 2.36 -13.01
C SER A 73 18.90 0.90 -12.87
N LEU A 74 17.80 0.51 -13.53
CA LEU A 74 17.35 -0.87 -13.58
C LEU A 74 18.14 -1.64 -14.65
N ASP A 75 18.78 -2.74 -14.26
CA ASP A 75 19.38 -3.65 -15.22
C ASP A 75 18.33 -4.60 -15.78
N VAL A 76 17.60 -4.11 -16.78
CA VAL A 76 16.56 -4.87 -17.44
C VAL A 76 17.11 -6.17 -18.06
N SER A 77 18.39 -6.23 -18.45
CA SER A 77 19.00 -7.42 -19.06
C SER A 77 19.06 -8.63 -18.12
N LYS A 78 19.13 -8.37 -16.80
CA LYS A 78 19.14 -9.36 -15.73
C LYS A 78 17.79 -9.52 -15.05
N SER A 79 16.72 -9.03 -15.67
CA SER A 79 15.37 -9.23 -15.16
C SER A 79 14.93 -10.69 -15.28
N MET A 80 14.17 -11.14 -14.29
CA MET A 80 13.61 -12.48 -14.22
C MET A 80 12.14 -12.41 -13.77
N SER A 81 11.38 -13.44 -14.11
CA SER A 81 9.98 -13.53 -13.68
C SER A 81 9.64 -14.93 -13.21
N PHE A 82 8.86 -15.00 -12.14
CA PHE A 82 8.28 -16.23 -11.61
C PHE A 82 6.76 -16.18 -11.73
N LYS A 83 6.13 -17.27 -12.18
CA LYS A 83 4.67 -17.31 -12.36
C LYS A 83 4.04 -18.26 -11.35
N ASN A 84 3.15 -17.73 -10.50
CA ASN A 84 2.28 -18.49 -9.61
C ASN A 84 0.95 -17.76 -9.45
N LEU A 85 -0.11 -18.20 -10.15
CA LEU A 85 -1.37 -17.47 -10.38
C LEU A 85 -1.14 -16.14 -11.11
N GLU A 86 -0.43 -15.22 -10.47
CA GLU A 86 0.10 -13.97 -11.02
C GLU A 86 1.57 -14.13 -11.44
N ARG A 87 2.07 -13.20 -12.26
CA ARG A 87 3.47 -13.16 -12.68
C ARG A 87 4.24 -12.14 -11.84
N TYR A 88 5.17 -12.62 -11.04
CA TYR A 88 6.07 -11.82 -10.21
C TYR A 88 7.33 -11.48 -11.00
N CYS A 89 7.56 -10.20 -11.24
CA CYS A 89 8.67 -9.68 -12.03
C CYS A 89 9.70 -9.04 -11.10
N VAL A 90 10.98 -9.31 -11.34
CA VAL A 90 12.10 -8.71 -10.60
C VAL A 90 13.16 -8.20 -11.56
N ALA A 91 13.75 -7.05 -11.25
CA ALA A 91 14.90 -6.49 -11.96
C ALA A 91 15.91 -5.94 -10.93
N PRO A 92 17.21 -6.23 -11.07
CA PRO A 92 18.20 -5.70 -10.15
C PRO A 92 18.41 -4.19 -10.38
N ILE A 93 18.62 -3.47 -9.28
CA ILE A 93 18.97 -2.05 -9.28
C ILE A 93 20.50 -1.98 -9.18
N ILE A 94 21.13 -1.34 -10.17
CA ILE A 94 22.59 -1.23 -10.24
C ILE A 94 23.01 0.24 -10.33
N SER A 95 24.24 0.52 -9.93
CA SER A 95 24.87 1.81 -10.17
C SER A 95 25.99 1.66 -11.19
N GLY A 96 25.80 2.26 -12.36
CA GLY A 96 26.70 2.11 -13.50
C GLY A 96 26.63 0.73 -14.18
N ALA A 97 27.58 0.44 -15.06
CA ALA A 97 27.61 -0.79 -15.88
C ALA A 97 28.55 -1.88 -15.33
N ALA A 98 29.24 -1.62 -14.21
CA ALA A 98 30.18 -2.58 -13.63
C ALA A 98 29.43 -3.71 -12.91
N PRO A 99 29.92 -4.97 -12.96
CA PRO A 99 29.32 -6.06 -12.21
C PRO A 99 29.48 -5.83 -10.70
N LEU A 100 28.38 -6.01 -9.96
CA LEU A 100 28.37 -5.86 -8.50
C LEU A 100 28.82 -7.15 -7.82
N SER A 101 29.39 -7.03 -6.63
CA SER A 101 29.78 -8.18 -5.80
C SER A 101 28.58 -8.93 -5.19
N SER A 102 27.48 -8.22 -4.91
CA SER A 102 26.20 -8.76 -4.45
C SER A 102 25.07 -7.91 -5.01
N TYR A 103 24.01 -8.55 -5.51
CA TYR A 103 22.81 -7.90 -6.03
C TYR A 103 21.73 -7.95 -4.96
N ASP A 104 21.77 -7.01 -4.02
CA ASP A 104 20.85 -7.01 -2.89
C ASP A 104 19.61 -6.11 -3.12
N PHE A 105 19.65 -5.17 -4.07
CA PHE A 105 18.54 -4.25 -4.34
C PHE A 105 17.77 -4.67 -5.60
N TRP A 106 16.46 -4.88 -5.46
CA TRP A 106 15.61 -5.36 -6.54
C TRP A 106 14.37 -4.50 -6.70
N ALA A 107 14.11 -4.08 -7.93
CA ALA A 107 12.85 -3.51 -8.34
C ALA A 107 11.84 -4.63 -8.62
N VAL A 108 10.62 -4.51 -8.11
CA VAL A 108 9.60 -5.55 -8.17
C VAL A 108 8.25 -5.04 -8.64
N GLY A 109 7.48 -5.95 -9.23
CA GLY A 109 6.03 -5.79 -9.34
C GLY A 109 5.38 -6.98 -10.05
N VAL A 110 4.05 -6.91 -10.18
CA VAL A 110 3.23 -8.03 -10.67
C VAL A 110 2.67 -7.74 -12.06
N ASN A 111 2.58 -8.77 -12.90
CA ASN A 111 1.92 -8.78 -14.21
C ASN A 111 2.43 -7.73 -15.23
N CYS A 112 3.62 -7.18 -15.05
CA CYS A 112 4.21 -6.13 -15.90
C CYS A 112 5.35 -6.61 -16.82
N CYS A 113 5.62 -7.92 -16.85
CA CYS A 113 6.68 -8.52 -17.67
C CYS A 113 6.09 -9.58 -18.62
N GLY A 114 6.63 -9.69 -19.84
CA GLY A 114 6.15 -10.62 -20.87
C GLY A 114 6.45 -12.10 -20.58
N GLY A 115 7.24 -12.41 -19.54
CA GLY A 115 7.69 -13.77 -19.23
C GLY A 115 8.95 -14.20 -19.99
N ALA A 116 9.39 -13.41 -20.95
CA ALA A 116 10.72 -13.54 -21.54
C ALA A 116 11.78 -12.97 -20.58
N ARG A 117 13.00 -13.50 -20.66
CA ARG A 117 14.16 -12.90 -20.00
C ARG A 117 14.41 -11.52 -20.57
N GLY A 118 14.77 -10.56 -19.73
CA GLY A 118 15.14 -9.24 -20.22
C GLY A 118 13.97 -8.28 -20.49
N ASP A 119 12.77 -8.54 -19.98
CA ASP A 119 11.59 -7.68 -20.18
C ASP A 119 10.97 -7.30 -18.83
N PHE A 120 11.34 -6.12 -18.32
CA PHE A 120 10.79 -5.54 -17.09
C PHE A 120 10.20 -4.16 -17.38
N ARG A 121 8.89 -4.00 -17.13
CA ARG A 121 8.16 -2.75 -17.39
C ARG A 121 7.33 -2.27 -16.20
N CYS A 122 7.73 -2.68 -14.99
CA CYS A 122 7.03 -2.29 -13.76
C CYS A 122 7.44 -0.90 -13.28
N GLY A 123 6.49 -0.19 -12.68
CA GLY A 123 6.72 1.15 -12.13
C GLY A 123 7.15 2.14 -13.20
N GLU A 124 7.98 3.09 -12.81
CA GLU A 124 8.47 4.14 -13.70
C GLU A 124 9.77 3.73 -14.44
N TYR A 125 9.81 2.51 -14.97
CA TYR A 125 11.03 1.94 -15.60
C TYR A 125 11.62 2.80 -16.75
N ASN A 126 10.76 3.55 -17.45
CA ASN A 126 11.13 4.40 -18.58
C ASN A 126 11.34 5.87 -18.19
N ASN A 127 11.19 6.23 -16.91
CA ASN A 127 11.41 7.59 -16.46
C ASN A 127 12.89 7.75 -16.04
N PRO A 128 13.69 8.59 -16.71
CA PRO A 128 15.08 8.82 -16.33
C PRO A 128 15.24 9.55 -14.98
N LYS A 129 14.16 10.16 -14.47
CA LYS A 129 14.15 10.81 -13.15
C LYS A 129 13.78 9.84 -12.01
N ALA A 130 13.29 8.65 -12.34
CA ALA A 130 13.00 7.65 -11.33
C ALA A 130 14.31 7.11 -10.77
N ARG A 131 14.58 7.41 -9.50
CA ARG A 131 15.76 6.95 -8.75
C ARG A 131 15.42 6.58 -7.31
N ALA A 132 14.15 6.33 -7.02
CA ALA A 132 13.67 6.01 -5.70
C ALA A 132 12.97 4.65 -5.68
N GLY A 133 13.08 3.99 -4.52
CA GLY A 133 12.47 2.72 -4.23
C GLY A 133 11.56 2.82 -3.01
N LEU A 134 10.31 2.41 -3.17
CA LEU A 134 9.38 2.21 -2.04
C LEU A 134 9.34 0.74 -1.68
N ARG A 135 9.61 0.38 -0.42
CA ARG A 135 9.71 -1.02 -0.01
C ARG A 135 8.38 -1.78 -0.17
N LEU A 136 8.48 -3.03 -0.61
CA LEU A 136 7.38 -3.98 -0.57
C LEU A 136 7.07 -4.39 0.87
N MET A 137 5.99 -3.84 1.43
CA MET A 137 5.49 -4.17 2.77
C MET A 137 4.70 -5.48 2.81
N ARG A 138 4.17 -5.92 1.67
CA ARG A 138 3.37 -7.15 1.55
C ARG A 138 4.19 -8.41 1.75
N ASP A 139 4.11 -8.97 2.96
CA ASP A 139 4.80 -10.21 3.35
C ASP A 139 4.27 -11.45 2.62
N ASP A 140 3.02 -11.45 2.17
CA ASP A 140 2.41 -12.53 1.40
C ASP A 140 3.06 -12.71 0.01
N GLN A 141 3.50 -11.62 -0.61
CA GLN A 141 4.12 -11.64 -1.93
C GLN A 141 5.65 -11.84 -1.89
N ARG A 142 6.28 -11.49 -0.76
CA ARG A 142 7.74 -11.51 -0.58
C ARG A 142 8.39 -12.88 -0.91
N PRO A 143 7.83 -14.04 -0.53
CA PRO A 143 8.41 -15.34 -0.88
C PRO A 143 8.45 -15.59 -2.39
N PHE A 144 7.43 -15.14 -3.13
CA PHE A 144 7.35 -15.33 -4.58
C PHE A 144 8.37 -14.48 -5.33
N PHE A 145 8.59 -13.24 -4.89
CA PHE A 145 9.69 -12.42 -5.42
C PHE A 145 11.06 -13.02 -5.10
N ARG A 146 11.22 -13.64 -3.92
CA ARG A 146 12.46 -14.36 -3.58
C ARG A 146 12.72 -15.55 -4.50
N LEU A 147 11.68 -16.30 -4.88
CA LEU A 147 11.81 -17.37 -5.86
C LEU A 147 12.24 -16.83 -7.23
N ALA A 148 11.71 -15.68 -7.66
CA ALA A 148 12.13 -15.02 -8.89
C ALA A 148 13.60 -14.58 -8.85
N VAL A 149 14.07 -14.07 -7.70
CA VAL A 149 15.49 -13.73 -7.49
C VAL A 149 16.37 -14.98 -7.53
N GLN A 150 15.98 -16.07 -6.88
CA GLN A 150 16.74 -17.33 -6.93
C GLN A 150 16.87 -17.88 -8.36
N GLN A 151 15.83 -17.72 -9.18
CA GLN A 151 15.91 -18.05 -10.60
C GLN A 151 16.87 -17.13 -11.36
N ALA A 152 16.91 -15.84 -11.03
CA ALA A 152 17.85 -14.88 -11.62
C ALA A 152 19.30 -15.20 -11.23
N GLU A 153 19.55 -15.54 -9.96
CA GLU A 153 20.85 -15.97 -9.44
C GLU A 153 21.40 -17.15 -10.24
N ALA A 154 20.57 -18.19 -10.42
CA ALA A 154 20.94 -19.37 -11.19
C ALA A 154 21.11 -19.10 -12.69
N ALA A 155 20.26 -18.25 -13.28
CA ALA A 155 20.29 -17.98 -14.73
C ALA A 155 21.44 -17.07 -15.16
N TYR A 156 21.83 -16.10 -14.32
CA TYR A 156 22.83 -15.09 -14.64
C TYR A 156 24.14 -15.25 -13.86
N ASN A 157 24.25 -16.30 -13.03
CA ASN A 157 25.41 -16.57 -12.17
C ASN A 157 25.76 -15.36 -11.28
N ILE A 158 24.73 -14.73 -10.71
CA ILE A 158 24.83 -13.61 -9.78
C ILE A 158 24.44 -14.08 -8.37
N LYS A 159 24.83 -13.33 -7.35
CA LYS A 159 24.54 -13.64 -5.94
C LYS A 159 23.82 -12.49 -5.27
N ALA A 160 22.74 -12.78 -4.57
CA ALA A 160 21.92 -11.86 -3.78
C ALA A 160 21.89 -12.36 -2.32
N SER A 161 22.76 -11.80 -1.47
CA SER A 161 22.92 -12.29 -0.10
C SER A 161 21.72 -11.95 0.79
N HIS A 162 21.18 -10.74 0.63
CA HIS A 162 19.96 -10.29 1.31
C HIS A 162 19.13 -9.45 0.33
N PRO A 163 18.26 -10.06 -0.48
CA PRO A 163 17.45 -9.33 -1.43
C PRO A 163 16.39 -8.47 -0.72
N LEU A 164 16.46 -7.17 -0.93
CA LEU A 164 15.45 -6.18 -0.58
C LEU A 164 14.63 -5.82 -1.82
N PHE A 165 13.31 -5.68 -1.64
CA PHE A 165 12.36 -5.48 -2.72
C PHE A 165 11.72 -4.11 -2.66
N PHE A 166 11.78 -3.39 -3.78
CA PHE A 166 11.28 -2.03 -3.91
C PHE A 166 10.41 -1.86 -5.15
N HIS A 167 9.38 -1.03 -5.06
CA HIS A 167 8.68 -0.48 -6.21
C HIS A 167 9.47 0.72 -6.74
N TRP A 168 9.82 0.69 -8.02
CA TRP A 168 10.62 1.71 -8.68
C TRP A 168 9.77 2.91 -9.10
N MET A 169 10.12 4.09 -8.60
CA MET A 169 9.36 5.33 -8.81
C MET A 169 10.24 6.58 -8.69
N GLN A 170 9.71 7.72 -9.11
CA GLN A 170 10.39 9.00 -8.92
C GLN A 170 10.19 9.56 -7.50
N ASP A 171 8.97 9.49 -6.97
CA ASP A 171 8.64 10.09 -5.67
C ASP A 171 7.85 9.13 -4.75
N PRO A 172 8.52 8.49 -3.78
CA PRO A 172 7.86 7.62 -2.82
C PRO A 172 7.04 8.37 -1.76
N VAL A 173 7.28 9.67 -1.59
CA VAL A 173 6.52 10.49 -0.63
C VAL A 173 5.15 10.80 -1.21
N ALA A 174 5.08 11.17 -2.49
CA ALA A 174 3.81 11.38 -3.18
C ALA A 174 2.92 10.12 -3.13
N GLU A 175 3.48 8.95 -3.42
CA GLU A 175 2.75 7.67 -3.32
C GLU A 175 2.32 7.36 -1.88
N THR A 176 3.17 7.61 -0.89
CA THR A 176 2.76 7.36 0.50
C THR A 176 1.65 8.31 0.94
N MET A 177 1.71 9.58 0.52
CA MET A 177 0.67 10.57 0.81
C MET A 177 -0.64 10.27 0.08
N SER A 178 -0.59 9.60 -1.09
CA SER A 178 -1.78 9.17 -1.82
C SER A 178 -2.59 8.16 -0.99
N TYR A 179 -1.94 7.20 -0.32
CA TYR A 179 -2.60 6.24 0.58
C TYR A 179 -3.34 6.95 1.72
N LYS A 180 -2.69 7.94 2.35
CA LYS A 180 -3.31 8.76 3.40
C LYS A 180 -4.50 9.56 2.87
N ALA A 181 -4.37 10.18 1.70
CA ALA A 181 -5.43 10.96 1.09
C ALA A 181 -6.65 10.08 0.75
N SER A 182 -6.42 8.89 0.21
CA SER A 182 -7.47 7.91 -0.05
C SER A 182 -8.15 7.45 1.24
N GLY A 183 -7.40 7.14 2.30
CA GLY A 183 -7.97 6.74 3.59
C GLY A 183 -8.80 7.85 4.25
N LEU A 184 -8.36 9.11 4.15
CA LEU A 184 -9.11 10.27 4.64
C LEU A 184 -10.38 10.53 3.81
N SER A 185 -10.30 10.39 2.48
CA SER A 185 -11.45 10.55 1.60
C SER A 185 -12.54 9.51 1.88
N HIS A 186 -12.16 8.24 2.07
CA HIS A 186 -13.09 7.18 2.46
C HIS A 186 -13.70 7.42 3.84
N ALA A 187 -12.90 7.86 4.82
CA ALA A 187 -13.41 8.23 6.14
C ALA A 187 -14.44 9.38 6.06
N LEU A 188 -14.15 10.43 5.29
CA LEU A 188 -15.08 11.56 5.09
C LEU A 188 -16.37 11.14 4.38
N MET A 189 -16.27 10.28 3.36
CA MET A 189 -17.43 9.72 2.68
C MET A 189 -18.29 8.85 3.62
N ALA A 190 -17.67 8.06 4.49
CA ALA A 190 -18.38 7.25 5.48
C ALA A 190 -19.10 8.12 6.53
N VAL A 191 -18.44 9.16 7.05
CA VAL A 191 -19.02 10.08 8.04
C VAL A 191 -20.18 10.87 7.45
N SER A 192 -19.99 11.45 6.25
CA SER A 192 -21.06 12.18 5.56
C SER A 192 -22.24 11.29 5.19
N GLY A 193 -21.97 10.06 4.71
CA GLY A 193 -23.01 9.07 4.43
C GLY A 193 -23.81 8.68 5.68
N HIS A 194 -23.14 8.46 6.81
CA HIS A 194 -23.81 8.18 8.08
C HIS A 194 -24.66 9.36 8.56
N PHE A 195 -24.16 10.59 8.42
CA PHE A 195 -24.91 11.80 8.80
C PHE A 195 -26.22 11.93 8.01
N VAL A 196 -26.17 11.75 6.68
CA VAL A 196 -27.37 11.80 5.82
C VAL A 196 -28.34 10.68 6.19
N PHE A 197 -27.85 9.46 6.41
CA PHE A 197 -28.68 8.34 6.83
C PHE A 197 -29.39 8.61 8.17
N ASN A 198 -28.65 9.14 9.16
CA ASN A 198 -29.21 9.46 10.46
C ASN A 198 -30.30 10.54 10.36
N LEU A 199 -30.08 11.58 9.56
CA LEU A 199 -31.05 12.64 9.32
C LEU A 199 -32.34 12.10 8.70
N LEU A 200 -32.25 11.19 7.72
CA LEU A 200 -33.41 10.54 7.11
C LEU A 200 -34.19 9.68 8.12
N CYS A 201 -33.50 8.92 8.97
CA CYS A 201 -34.13 8.13 10.03
C CYS A 201 -34.88 9.02 11.03
N VAL A 202 -34.25 10.10 11.51
CA VAL A 202 -34.87 11.06 12.44
C VAL A 202 -36.08 11.76 11.83
N ALA A 203 -35.98 12.17 10.55
CA ALA A 203 -37.09 12.78 9.83
C ALA A 203 -38.27 11.79 9.67
N GLY A 204 -37.99 10.54 9.30
CA GLY A 204 -39.01 9.50 9.17
C GLY A 204 -39.71 9.18 10.49
N VAL A 205 -38.96 9.08 11.58
CA VAL A 205 -39.52 8.83 12.93
C VAL A 205 -40.36 10.01 13.40
N SER A 206 -39.88 11.25 13.20
CA SER A 206 -40.64 12.47 13.53
C SER A 206 -41.96 12.55 12.75
N TRP A 207 -41.94 12.21 11.46
CA TRP A 207 -43.14 12.17 10.63
C TRP A 207 -44.14 11.10 11.09
N ALA A 208 -43.65 9.91 11.46
CA ALA A 208 -44.49 8.84 11.98
C ALA A 208 -45.17 9.22 13.30
N PHE A 209 -44.43 9.83 14.23
CA PHE A 209 -45.00 10.29 15.50
C PHE A 209 -46.01 11.43 15.33
N SER A 210 -45.77 12.36 14.41
CA SER A 210 -46.74 13.43 14.07
C SER A 210 -48.08 12.85 13.59
N LYS A 211 -48.07 11.78 12.78
CA LYS A 211 -49.30 11.11 12.35
C LYS A 211 -50.01 10.33 13.45
N ILE A 212 -49.27 9.73 14.39
CA ILE A 212 -49.85 8.99 15.51
C ILE A 212 -50.56 9.95 16.47
N SER A 213 -49.96 11.12 16.74
CA SER A 213 -50.56 12.16 17.57
C SER A 213 -51.86 12.75 16.99
N HIS A 214 -52.06 12.68 15.67
CA HIS A 214 -53.28 13.19 15.01
C HIS A 214 -54.45 12.20 15.01
N LYS A 215 -54.22 10.94 15.38
CA LYS A 215 -55.24 9.87 15.41
C LYS A 215 -55.84 9.63 16.81
N PHE A 216 -55.28 10.25 17.84
CA PHE A 216 -55.83 10.33 19.20
C PHE A 216 -56.36 11.73 19.45
#